data_AF-A0AAW8FVH8-F1
#
_entry.id   AF-A0AAW8FVH8-F1
#
_cell.length_a   1.000
_cell.length_b   1.000
_cell.length_c   1.000
_cell.angle_alpha   90.00
_cell.angle_beta   90.00
_cell.angle_gamma   90.00
#
_symmetry.space_group_name_H-M   'P 1'
#
loop_
_entity.id
_entity.type
_entity.pdbx_description
1 polymer ?
#
loop_
_entity_poly.entity_id
_entity_poly.type
_entity_poly.pdbx_seq_one_letter_code
_entity_poly.pdbx_strand_id
1 'polypeptide(L)' 'MKFLRRITVDTGKVRAIGTVVDRGRQTALAQAHLVDEADRLLAHATSSCMLFPLSAP' A
#
# COMPACT_ATOMS: atom_id res chain seq x y z
N MET A 1 -6.25 -0.30 -8.38
CA MET A 1 -6.21 -1.32 -7.32
C MET A 1 -6.80 -2.62 -7.84
N LYS A 2 -6.31 -3.78 -7.37
CA LYS A 2 -6.81 -5.10 -7.74
C LYS A 2 -6.99 -5.96 -6.50
N PHE A 3 -8.20 -6.49 -6.33
CA PHE A 3 -8.52 -7.47 -5.30
C PHE A 3 -8.37 -8.87 -5.89
N LEU A 4 -7.65 -9.73 -5.18
CA LEU A 4 -7.40 -11.12 -5.58
C LEU A 4 -8.24 -12.09 -4.76
N ARG A 5 -8.52 -11.75 -3.50
CA ARG A 5 -9.30 -12.55 -2.56
C ARG A 5 -10.28 -11.65 -1.80
N ARG A 6 -11.41 -12.22 -1.39
CA ARG A 6 -12.39 -11.51 -0.55
C ARG A 6 -11.81 -11.30 0.84
N ILE A 7 -11.95 -10.08 1.37
CA ILE A 7 -11.68 -9.77 2.78
C ILE A 7 -13.02 -9.78 3.51
N THR A 8 -13.12 -10.58 4.56
CA THR A 8 -14.28 -10.73 5.45
C THR A 8 -13.84 -10.60 6.90
N VAL A 9 -14.80 -10.58 7.83
CA VAL A 9 -14.50 -10.63 9.28
C VAL A 9 -13.69 -11.88 9.66
N ASP A 10 -13.86 -12.98 8.93
CA ASP A 10 -13.14 -14.25 9.16
C ASP A 10 -11.73 -14.27 8.56
N THR A 11 -11.34 -13.26 7.78
CA THR A 11 -9.99 -13.18 7.19
C THR A 11 -8.89 -13.02 8.24
N GLY A 12 -9.26 -12.55 9.45
CA GLY A 12 -8.31 -12.25 10.51
C GLY A 12 -7.51 -10.99 10.21
N LYS A 13 -6.32 -10.87 10.81
CA LYS A 13 -5.48 -9.68 10.63
C LYS A 13 -4.97 -9.59 9.19
N VAL A 14 -5.04 -8.38 8.65
CA VAL A 14 -4.49 -8.04 7.34
C VAL A 14 -3.33 -7.09 7.54
N ARG A 15 -2.18 -7.41 6.96
CA ARG A 15 -1.00 -6.55 6.95
C ARG A 15 -0.90 -5.84 5.60
N ALA A 16 -0.86 -4.51 5.65
CA ALA A 16 -0.60 -3.67 4.50
C ALA A 16 0.89 -3.33 4.44
N ILE A 17 1.56 -3.66 3.34
CA ILE A 17 2.95 -3.30 3.09
C ILE A 17 3.00 -2.33 1.91
N GLY A 18 3.51 -1.13 2.13
CA GLY A 18 3.74 -0.13 1.09
C GLY A 18 5.23 0.01 0.77
N THR A 19 5.54 0.24 -0.50
CA THR A 19 6.90 0.51 -1.00
C THR A 19 6.84 1.67 -1.99
N VAL A 20 7.66 2.68 -1.79
CA VAL A 20 7.87 3.73 -2.80
C VAL A 20 8.71 3.14 -3.91
N VAL A 21 8.17 3.10 -5.12
CA VAL A 21 8.84 2.52 -6.30
C VAL A 21 9.47 3.58 -7.19
N ASP A 22 8.93 4.80 -7.18
CA ASP A 22 9.52 5.96 -7.84
C ASP A 22 9.26 7.22 -7.00
N ARG A 23 10.23 8.15 -6.98
CA ARG A 23 10.15 9.39 -6.23
C ARG A 23 10.72 10.55 -7.04
N GLY A 24 9.84 11.45 -7.46
CA GLY A 24 10.18 12.73 -8.04
C GLY A 24 10.24 13.87 -7.02
N ARG A 25 10.29 15.10 -7.53
CA ARG A 25 10.35 16.33 -6.72
C ARG A 25 9.03 16.65 -6.01
N GLN A 26 7.90 16.48 -6.70
CA GLN A 26 6.57 16.85 -6.21
C GLN A 26 5.64 15.64 -6.05
N THR A 27 5.98 14.49 -6.63
CA THR A 27 5.16 13.28 -6.60
C THR A 27 6.01 12.05 -6.33
N ALA A 28 5.38 11.00 -5.80
CA ALA A 28 5.95 9.66 -5.66
C ALA A 28 4.94 8.60 -6.10
N LEU A 29 5.42 7.54 -6.74
CA LEU A 29 4.64 6.34 -7.00
C LEU A 29 4.93 5.31 -5.91
N ALA A 30 3.88 4.89 -5.20
CA ALA A 30 3.94 3.81 -4.23
C ALA A 30 3.17 2.59 -4.75
N GLN A 31 3.71 1.41 -4.49
CA GLN A 31 2.98 0.15 -4.61
C GLN A 31 2.66 -0.39 -3.21
N ALA A 32 1.58 -1.14 -3.09
CA ALA A 32 1.21 -1.77 -1.84
C ALA A 32 0.62 -3.16 -2.06
N HIS A 33 0.87 -4.02 -1.07
CA HIS A 33 0.35 -5.38 -0.98
C HIS A 33 -0.41 -5.56 0.32
N LEU A 34 -1.56 -6.22 0.24
CA LEU A 34 -2.29 -6.70 1.42
C LEU A 34 -2.07 -8.21 1.55
N VAL A 35 -1.63 -8.66 2.71
CA VAL A 35 -1.46 -10.09 3.03
C VAL A 35 -2.21 -10.46 4.31
N ASP A 36 -2.69 -11.69 4.41
CA ASP A 36 -3.24 -12.25 5.66
C ASP A 36 -2.15 -12.86 6.56
N GLU A 37 -2.53 -13.46 7.68
CA GLU A 37 -1.60 -14.08 8.64
C GLU A 37 -0.84 -15.30 8.07
N ALA A 38 -1.32 -15.89 6.98
CA ALA A 38 -0.63 -16.95 6.25
C ALA A 38 0.22 -16.41 5.08
N ASP A 39 0.48 -15.11 5.06
CA ASP A 39 1.18 -14.37 3.99
C ASP A 39 0.55 -14.55 2.60
N ARG A 40 -0.76 -14.87 2.53
CA ARG A 40 -1.47 -14.98 1.26
C ARG A 40 -1.87 -13.60 0.78
N LEU A 41 -1.60 -13.34 -0.49
CA LEU A 41 -1.85 -12.05 -1.13
C LEU A 41 -3.34 -11.84 -1.39
N LEU A 42 -3.87 -10.78 -0.80
CA LEU A 42 -5.29 -10.40 -0.85
C LEU A 42 -5.55 -9.33 -1.90
N ALA A 43 -4.64 -8.37 -2.05
CA ALA A 43 -4.77 -7.28 -3.01
C ALA A 43 -3.43 -6.62 -3.35
N HIS A 44 -3.39 -5.95 -4.51
CA HIS A 44 -2.35 -5.01 -4.91
C HIS A 44 -2.95 -3.63 -5.15
N ALA A 45 -2.20 -2.60 -4.78
CA ALA A 45 -2.55 -1.23 -5.08
C ALA A 45 -1.32 -0.46 -5.57
N THR A 46 -1.59 0.56 -6.38
CA THR A 46 -0.63 1.60 -6.73
C THR A 46 -1.25 2.93 -6.33
N SER A 47 -0.45 3.86 -5.86
CA SER A 47 -0.89 5.20 -5.48
C SER A 47 0.13 6.22 -5.92
N SER A 48 -0.35 7.32 -6.51
CA SER A 48 0.45 8.50 -6.76
C SER A 48 0.26 9.45 -5.58
N CYS A 49 1.33 9.78 -4.88
CA CYS A 49 1.32 10.64 -3.70
C CYS A 49 1.94 12.00 -4.03
N MET A 50 1.34 13.09 -3.53
CA MET A 50 1.98 14.41 -3.55
C MET A 50 2.98 14.52 -2.40
N LEU A 51 4.12 15.16 -2.68
CA LEU A 51 5.17 15.40 -1.72
C LEU A 51 5.20 16.89 -1.35
N PHE A 52 5.15 17.17 -0.06
CA PHE A 52 5.23 18.52 0.48
C PHE A 52 6.54 18.69 1.26
N PRO A 53 7.16 19.89 1.22
CA PRO A 53 8.27 20.20 2.11
C PRO A 53 7.82 20.05 3.57
N LEU A 54 8.70 19.50 4.40
CA LEU A 54 8.50 19.56 5.84
C LEU A 54 8.78 21.00 6.30
N SER A 55 7.86 21.59 7.04
CA SER A 55 8.14 22.83 7.77
C SER A 55 9.27 22.57 8.77
N ALA A 56 10.15 23.55 8.96
CA ALA A 56 11.15 23.47 10.02
C ALA A 56 10.44 23.27 11.39
N PRO A 57 11.01 22.45 12.29
CA PRO A 57 10.42 22.19 13.60
C PRO A 57 10.25 23.46 14.45
#